data_AF-M1MTE9-F1
#
_entry.id   AF-M1MTE9-F1
#
_cell.length_a   1.000
_cell.length_b   1.000
_cell.length_c   1.000
_cell.angle_alpha   90.00
_cell.angle_beta   90.00
_cell.angle_gamma   90.00
#
_symmetry.space_group_name_H-M   'P 1'
#
loop_
_entity.id
_entity.type
_entity.pdbx_description
1 polymer ?
#
loop_
_entity_poly.entity_id
_entity_poly.type
_entity_poly.pdbx_seq_one_letter_code
_entity_poly.pdbx_strand_id
1 'polypeptide(L)'
;MCKKIKTTITLAPHIKEFASKEAKSLGLDFSAYLTILIAEKMRATMLTSPVRNTTEDDNAKDEIALDNKQSITIDSEQENEIDRLLQW
;
A
#
# COMPACT_ATOMS: atom_id res chain seq x y z
N MET A 1 -11.34 0.12 -26.62
CA MET A 1 -10.99 1.52 -26.27
C MET A 1 -11.34 1.76 -24.81
N CYS A 2 -10.37 2.07 -23.95
CA CYS A 2 -10.69 2.49 -22.57
C CYS A 2 -11.35 3.86 -22.61
N LYS A 3 -12.58 3.97 -22.09
CA LYS A 3 -13.26 5.25 -21.94
C LYS A 3 -12.52 6.05 -20.85
N LYS A 4 -12.04 7.25 -21.20
CA LYS A 4 -11.43 8.16 -20.22
C LYS A 4 -12.55 8.77 -19.37
N ILE A 5 -12.50 8.55 -18.06
CA ILE A 5 -13.42 9.20 -17.12
C ILE A 5 -12.76 10.51 -16.68
N LYS A 6 -13.50 11.62 -16.79
CA LYS A 6 -13.05 12.90 -16.26
C LYS A 6 -13.29 12.93 -14.76
N THR A 7 -12.24 13.05 -13.98
CA THR A 7 -12.30 13.12 -12.52
C THR A 7 -11.75 14.46 -12.05
N THR A 8 -12.43 15.08 -11.10
CA THR A 8 -11.97 16.29 -10.42
C THR A 8 -11.66 15.95 -8.97
N ILE A 9 -10.51 16.39 -8.49
CA ILE A 9 -10.09 16.19 -7.10
C ILE A 9 -9.68 17.52 -6.48
N THR A 10 -9.88 17.63 -5.18
CA THR A 10 -9.43 18.77 -4.39
C THR A 10 -8.19 18.36 -3.62
N LEU A 11 -7.11 19.13 -3.76
CA LEU A 11 -5.84 18.91 -3.08
C LEU A 11 -5.48 20.13 -2.25
N ALA A 12 -4.81 19.89 -1.13
CA ALA A 12 -4.19 20.97 -0.37
C ALA A 12 -3.12 21.67 -1.24
N PRO A 13 -2.92 23.01 -1.08
CA PRO A 13 -2.02 23.78 -1.95
C PRO A 13 -0.59 23.23 -2.00
N HIS A 14 -0.02 22.88 -0.84
CA HIS A 14 1.34 22.34 -0.75
C HIS A 14 1.51 21.00 -1.49
N ILE A 15 0.50 20.12 -1.45
CA ILE A 15 0.50 18.84 -2.16
C ILE A 15 0.45 19.09 -3.67
N LYS A 16 -0.42 20.02 -4.10
CA LYS A 16 -0.54 20.39 -5.51
C LYS A 16 0.76 20.97 -6.05
N GLU A 17 1.41 21.85 -5.31
CA GLU A 17 2.71 22.44 -5.69
C GLU A 17 3.80 21.38 -5.82
N PHE A 18 3.92 20.52 -4.81
CA PHE A 18 4.88 19.41 -4.81
C PHE A 18 4.68 18.50 -6.03
N ALA A 19 3.46 17.96 -6.19
CA ALA A 19 3.14 17.06 -7.30
C ALA A 19 3.29 17.74 -8.67
N SER A 20 3.07 19.06 -8.76
CA SER A 20 3.28 19.81 -10.01
C SER A 20 4.76 19.97 -10.35
N LYS A 21 5.64 20.12 -9.36
CA LYS A 21 7.10 20.18 -9.57
C LYS A 21 7.62 18.81 -10.01
N GLU A 22 7.21 17.75 -9.31
CA GLU A 22 7.57 16.37 -9.65
C GLU A 22 7.12 15.98 -11.06
N ALA A 23 5.85 16.25 -11.40
CA ALA A 23 5.32 15.98 -12.74
C ALA A 23 6.16 16.67 -13.84
N LYS A 24 6.52 17.94 -13.63
CA LYS A 24 7.38 18.68 -14.56
C LYS A 24 8.79 18.10 -14.66
N SER A 25 9.39 17.69 -13.53
CA SER A 25 10.71 17.07 -13.49
C SER A 25 10.77 15.77 -14.30
N LEU A 26 9.66 15.03 -14.32
CA LEU A 26 9.52 13.79 -15.08
C LEU A 26 9.04 14.01 -16.53
N GLY A 27 8.79 15.26 -16.94
CA GLY A 27 8.26 15.58 -18.27
C GLY A 27 6.82 15.09 -18.50
N LEU A 28 6.05 14.91 -17.41
CA LEU A 28 4.69 14.38 -17.44
C LEU A 28 3.65 15.48 -17.21
N ASP A 29 2.49 15.31 -17.83
CA ASP A 29 1.30 16.08 -17.46
C ASP A 29 0.87 15.74 -16.03
N PHE A 30 0.39 16.75 -15.30
CA PHE A 30 -0.04 16.59 -13.90
C PHE A 30 -1.07 15.45 -13.72
N SER A 31 -2.03 15.35 -14.64
CA SER A 31 -3.03 14.26 -14.61
C SER A 31 -2.43 12.88 -14.88
N ALA A 32 -1.42 12.80 -15.75
CA ALA A 32 -0.73 11.55 -16.05
C ALA A 32 0.09 11.08 -14.86
N TYR A 33 0.87 12.00 -14.26
CA TYR A 33 1.62 11.75 -13.03
C TYR A 33 0.72 11.22 -11.91
N LEU A 34 -0.41 11.89 -11.66
CA LEU A 34 -1.35 11.45 -10.63
C LEU A 34 -1.98 10.09 -10.95
N THR A 35 -2.29 9.82 -12.21
CA THR A 35 -2.85 8.52 -12.64
C THR A 35 -1.85 7.39 -12.39
N ILE A 36 -0.56 7.61 -12.64
CA ILE A 36 0.51 6.64 -12.36
C ILE A 36 0.58 6.35 -10.86
N LEU A 37 0.61 7.38 -10.02
CA LEU A 37 0.64 7.21 -8.55
C LEU A 37 -0.56 6.44 -8.02
N ILE A 38 -1.77 6.73 -8.53
CA ILE A 38 -2.98 5.99 -8.15
C ILE A 38 -2.86 4.53 -8.60
N ALA A 39 -2.41 4.27 -9.83
CA ALA A 39 -2.24 2.92 -10.35
C ALA A 39 -1.19 2.13 -9.56
N GLU A 40 -0.07 2.76 -9.19
CA GLU A 40 0.95 2.16 -8.33
C GLU A 40 0.42 1.84 -6.94
N LYS A 41 -0.31 2.78 -6.32
CA LYS A 41 -0.93 2.56 -5.02
C LYS A 41 -1.94 1.42 -5.07
N MET A 42 -2.80 1.39 -6.09
CA MET A 42 -3.78 0.32 -6.28
C MET A 42 -3.10 -1.04 -6.48
N ARG A 43 -2.03 -1.09 -7.28
CA ARG A 43 -1.22 -2.31 -7.47
C ARG A 43 -0.61 -2.78 -6.15
N ALA A 44 -0.04 -1.86 -5.37
CA ALA A 44 0.51 -2.17 -4.05
C ALA A 44 -0.58 -2.71 -3.10
N THR A 45 -1.75 -2.08 -3.04
CA THR A 45 -2.86 -2.54 -2.18
C THR A 45 -3.50 -3.85 -2.62
N MET A 46 -3.44 -4.20 -3.91
CA MET A 46 -3.86 -5.53 -4.38
C MET A 46 -2.89 -6.63 -3.90
N LEU A 47 -1.60 -6.31 -3.79
CA LEU A 47 -0.57 -7.23 -3.29
C LEU A 47 -0.56 -7.30 -1.75
N THR A 48 -0.95 -6.22 -1.08
CA THR A 48 -0.98 -6.11 0.38
C THR A 48 -2.41 -5.84 0.87
N SER A 49 -3.37 -6.69 0.52
CA SER A 49 -4.71 -6.57 1.12
C SER A 49 -4.65 -7.02 2.59
N PRO A 50 -4.87 -6.14 3.59
CA PRO A 50 -5.07 -6.57 4.95
C PRO A 50 -6.57 -6.83 5.14
N VAL A 51 -6.87 -8.09 5.44
CA VAL A 51 -8.05 -8.61 6.12
C VAL A 51 -8.90 -7.54 6.84
N ARG A 52 -10.13 -7.32 6.34
CA ARG A 52 -11.38 -7.25 7.13
C ARG A 52 -12.54 -6.84 6.23
N ASN A 53 -13.36 -7.81 5.86
CA ASN A 53 -14.78 -7.65 5.57
C ASN A 53 -15.46 -8.99 5.88
N THR A 54 -15.55 -9.34 7.17
CA THR A 54 -16.55 -10.27 7.68
C THR A 54 -16.91 -9.82 9.09
N THR A 55 -17.82 -8.86 9.15
CA THR A 55 -18.76 -8.78 10.27
C THR A 55 -20.09 -9.24 9.70
N GLU A 56 -20.78 -10.10 10.46
CA GLU A 56 -21.99 -10.86 10.16
C GLU A 56 -21.74 -12.14 9.36
N ASP A 57 -22.27 -13.31 9.70
CA ASP A 57 -22.82 -13.91 10.90
C ASP A 57 -22.92 -15.41 10.54
N ASP A 58 -22.71 -16.28 11.51
CA ASP A 58 -23.05 -17.71 11.53
C ASP A 58 -22.67 -18.71 10.39
N ASN A 59 -21.98 -19.77 10.85
CA ASN A 59 -22.06 -21.17 10.39
C ASN A 59 -21.66 -21.53 8.95
N ALA A 60 -20.41 -21.96 8.76
CA ALA A 60 -20.12 -23.18 7.99
C ALA A 60 -18.73 -23.73 8.36
N LYS A 61 -18.73 -24.95 8.88
CA LYS A 61 -17.56 -25.83 8.97
C LYS A 61 -17.02 -26.04 7.55
N ASP A 62 -15.73 -25.82 7.35
CA ASP A 62 -14.92 -26.70 6.52
C ASP A 62 -13.44 -26.56 6.93
N GLU A 63 -12.90 -27.70 7.35
CA GLU A 63 -11.52 -27.90 7.74
C GLU A 63 -10.59 -27.61 6.55
N ILE A 64 -9.76 -26.57 6.67
CA ILE A 64 -8.59 -26.42 5.82
C ILE A 64 -7.37 -26.46 6.74
N ALA A 65 -6.61 -27.54 6.59
CA ALA A 65 -5.40 -27.88 7.32
C ALA A 65 -4.47 -26.66 7.50
N LEU A 66 -4.28 -26.26 8.75
CA LEU A 66 -3.20 -25.36 9.17
C LEU A 66 -1.88 -26.11 9.08
N ASP A 67 -1.31 -26.18 7.88
CA ASP A 67 0.06 -26.63 7.69
C ASP A 67 1.01 -25.53 8.18
N ASN A 68 1.63 -25.79 9.33
CA ASN A 68 2.86 -25.22 9.86
C ASN A 68 3.01 -23.68 9.91
N LYS A 69 2.51 -23.06 10.99
CA LYS A 69 3.16 -21.87 11.57
C LYS A 69 4.51 -22.30 12.15
N GLN A 70 5.60 -22.15 11.39
CA GLN A 70 6.93 -22.10 11.99
C GLN A 70 6.97 -20.94 12.99
N SER A 71 7.07 -21.27 14.27
CA SER A 71 7.39 -20.34 15.35
C SER A 71 8.74 -19.70 15.03
N ILE A 72 8.75 -18.44 14.59
CA ILE A 72 9.98 -17.67 14.44
C ILE A 72 10.45 -17.32 15.85
N THR A 73 11.50 -17.99 16.32
CA THR A 73 12.19 -17.64 17.56
C THR A 73 13.28 -16.64 17.20
N ILE A 74 13.17 -15.40 17.69
CA ILE A 74 14.20 -14.37 17.52
C ILE A 74 15.35 -14.72 18.46
N ASP A 75 16.58 -14.79 17.94
CA ASP A 75 17.77 -14.99 18.76
C ASP A 75 18.35 -13.67 19.29
N SER A 76 19.22 -13.75 20.29
CA SER A 76 19.79 -12.57 20.94
C SER A 76 20.65 -11.70 20.02
N GLU A 77 21.15 -12.25 18.90
CA GLU A 77 21.96 -11.51 17.95
C GLU A 77 21.07 -10.64 17.05
N GLN A 78 19.90 -11.15 16.68
CA GLN A 78 18.85 -10.40 16.00
C GLN A 78 18.26 -9.28 16.86
N GLU A 79 18.07 -9.50 18.16
CA GLU A 79 17.62 -8.44 19.09
C GLU A 79 18.62 -7.28 19.16
N ASN A 80 19.91 -7.59 19.21
CA ASN A 80 20.97 -6.58 19.35
C ASN A 80 21.11 -5.71 18.09
N GLU A 81 20.91 -6.28 16.90
CA GLU A 81 20.94 -5.52 15.64
C GLU A 81 19.69 -4.63 15.50
N ILE A 82 18.52 -5.08 15.99
CA ILE A 82 17.31 -4.25 16.06
C ILE A 82 17.54 -3.04 16.98
N ASP A 83 18.11 -3.25 18.17
CA ASP A 83 18.40 -2.17 19.12
C ASP A 83 19.40 -1.16 18.55
N ARG A 84 20.42 -1.61 17.81
CA ARG A 84 21.35 -0.72 17.12
C ARG A 84 20.66 0.12 16.04
N LEU A 85 19.71 -0.45 15.30
CA LEU A 85 18.99 0.25 14.24
C LEU A 85 17.97 1.28 14.76
N LEU A 86 17.49 1.11 16.00
CA LEU A 86 16.53 2.00 16.66
C LEU A 86 17.18 3.18 17.40
N GLN A 87 18.51 3.30 17.40
CA GLN A 87 19.26 4.38 18.06
C GLN A 87 19.49 5.64 17.18
N TRP A 88 18.77 5.78 16.06
CA TRP A 88 18.71 7.02 15.26
C TRP A 88 17.33 7.67 15.38
#